data_AF-P0DMY7-F1
#
_entry.id   AF-P0DMY7-F1
#
_cell.length_a   1.000
_cell.length_b   1.000
_cell.length_c   1.000
_cell.angle_alpha   90.00
_cell.angle_beta   90.00
_cell.angle_gamma   90.00
#
_symmetry.space_group_name_H-M   'P 1'
#
loop_
_entity.id
_entity.type
_entity.pdbx_description
1 polymer ?
#
loop_
_entity_poly.entity_id
_entity_poly.type
_entity_poly.pdbx_seq_one_letter_code
_entity_poly.pdbx_strand_id
1 'polypeptide(L)' 'MNKALFLCLVVLCAAVVFAAEDLQKAKHAPFKRATACFCPGKADRGDLWILRGDCPDGYGYTTYCYKGPNICCYPH' A
#
# COMPACT_ATOMS: atom_id res chain seq x y z
N MET A 1 -35.58 29.28 0.21
CA MET A 1 -34.24 28.64 0.26
C MET A 1 -34.40 27.25 0.83
N ASN A 2 -34.15 26.22 0.03
CA ASN A 2 -34.45 24.84 0.42
C ASN A 2 -33.27 24.28 1.23
N LYS A 3 -33.41 24.21 2.57
CA LYS A 3 -32.35 23.73 3.49
C LYS A 3 -31.83 22.33 3.11
N ALA A 4 -32.72 21.47 2.58
CA ALA A 4 -32.36 20.14 2.11
C ALA A 4 -31.37 20.16 0.92
N LEU A 5 -31.52 21.10 -0.02
CA LEU A 5 -30.59 21.24 -1.14
C LEU A 5 -29.20 21.66 -0.67
N PHE A 6 -29.14 22.56 0.31
CA PHE A 6 -27.87 23.00 0.87
C PHE A 6 -27.14 21.85 1.58
N LEU A 7 -27.85 21.07 2.38
CA LEU A 7 -27.28 19.89 3.05
C LEU A 7 -26.78 18.85 2.04
N CYS A 8 -27.56 18.57 0.99
CA CYS A 8 -27.17 17.63 -0.06
C CYS A 8 -25.89 18.08 -0.78
N LEU A 9 -25.78 19.37 -1.09
CA LEU A 9 -24.59 19.94 -1.71
C LEU A 9 -23.34 19.79 -0.82
N VAL A 10 -23.47 20.06 0.49
CA VAL A 10 -22.34 19.91 1.45
C VAL A 10 -21.89 18.45 1.55
N VAL A 11 -22.82 17.51 1.62
CA VAL A 11 -22.51 16.07 1.68
C VAL A 11 -21.80 15.61 0.39
N LEU A 12 -22.28 16.06 -0.77
CA LEU A 12 -21.63 15.78 -2.06
C LEU A 12 -20.21 16.35 -2.12
N CYS A 13 -20.00 17.59 -1.69
CA CYS A 13 -18.67 18.19 -1.65
C CYS A 13 -17.72 17.41 -0.72
N ALA A 14 -18.18 17.02 0.47
CA ALA A 14 -17.38 16.21 1.39
C ALA A 14 -17.01 14.87 0.76
N ALA A 15 -17.96 14.16 0.15
CA ALA A 15 -17.71 12.89 -0.51
C ALA A 15 -16.68 12.99 -1.65
N VAL A 16 -16.74 14.07 -2.44
CA VAL A 16 -15.76 14.33 -3.52
C VAL A 16 -14.36 14.59 -2.95
N VAL A 17 -14.24 15.33 -1.85
CA VAL A 17 -12.94 15.58 -1.19
C VAL A 17 -12.35 14.26 -0.68
N PHE A 18 -13.12 13.44 0.04
CA PHE A 18 -12.64 12.15 0.52
C PHE A 18 -12.24 11.22 -0.63
N ALA A 19 -13.05 11.12 -1.69
CA ALA A 19 -12.71 10.32 -2.86
C ALA A 19 -11.43 10.81 -3.56
N ALA A 20 -11.21 12.13 -3.63
CA ALA A 20 -10.00 12.70 -4.20
C ALA A 20 -8.76 12.40 -3.34
N GLU A 21 -8.87 12.44 -2.01
CA GLU A 21 -7.79 12.10 -1.09
C GLU A 21 -7.39 10.62 -1.20
N ASP A 22 -8.37 9.71 -1.27
CA ASP A 22 -8.10 8.28 -1.46
C ASP A 22 -7.45 7.99 -2.82
N LEU A 23 -7.90 8.68 -3.89
CA LEU A 23 -7.28 8.56 -5.20
C LEU A 23 -5.84 9.10 -5.21
N GLN A 24 -5.58 10.20 -4.50
CA GLN A 24 -4.24 10.75 -4.33
C GLN A 24 -3.34 9.78 -3.54
N LYS A 25 -3.83 9.18 -2.45
CA LYS A 25 -3.11 8.15 -1.71
C LYS A 25 -2.80 6.93 -2.57
N ALA A 26 -3.76 6.48 -3.38
CA ALA A 26 -3.56 5.37 -4.31
C ALA A 26 -2.54 5.71 -5.41
N LYS A 27 -2.56 6.95 -5.93
CA LYS A 27 -1.60 7.41 -6.95
C LYS A 27 -0.18 7.56 -6.39
N HIS A 28 -0.05 7.94 -5.12
CA HIS A 28 1.23 8.04 -4.41
C HIS A 28 1.64 6.74 -3.74
N ALA A 29 0.84 5.68 -3.82
CA ALA A 29 1.25 4.37 -3.36
C ALA A 29 2.53 3.99 -4.12
N PRO A 30 3.65 3.79 -3.42
CA PRO A 30 4.93 3.63 -4.08
C PRO A 30 4.88 2.37 -4.95
N PHE A 31 5.05 2.52 -6.26
CA PHE A 31 4.97 1.42 -7.21
C PHE A 31 5.86 0.28 -6.73
N LYS A 32 5.23 -0.83 -6.34
CA LYS A 32 5.90 -1.94 -5.67
C LYS A 32 6.81 -2.64 -6.68
N ARG A 33 8.10 -2.30 -6.66
CA ARG A 33 9.13 -2.90 -7.52
C ARG A 33 9.70 -4.18 -6.89
N ALA A 34 8.81 -5.07 -6.45
CA ALA A 34 9.20 -6.35 -5.91
C ALA A 34 8.66 -7.49 -6.78
N THR A 35 9.46 -8.54 -6.94
CA THR A 35 8.99 -9.80 -7.57
C THR A 35 8.55 -10.79 -6.50
N ALA A 36 7.82 -11.83 -6.85
CA ALA A 36 7.41 -12.83 -5.86
C ALA A 36 8.62 -13.66 -5.37
N CYS A 37 8.67 -13.94 -4.07
CA CYS A 37 9.63 -14.87 -3.46
C CYS A 37 8.98 -15.76 -2.41
N PHE A 38 9.62 -16.89 -2.12
CA PHE A 38 9.15 -17.87 -1.12
C PHE A 38 10.26 -18.21 -0.14
N CYS A 39 9.95 -18.30 1.15
CA CYS A 39 10.93 -18.68 2.15
C CYS A 39 10.58 -19.97 2.89
N PRO A 40 11.58 -20.74 3.35
CA PRO A 40 11.32 -21.95 4.14
C PRO A 40 10.43 -21.64 5.35
N GLY A 41 9.39 -22.44 5.55
CA GLY A 41 8.46 -22.28 6.68
C GLY A 41 7.38 -21.20 6.50
N LYS A 42 7.35 -20.49 5.37
CA LYS A 42 6.25 -19.56 5.02
C LYS A 42 5.38 -20.22 3.95
N ALA A 43 4.07 -20.25 4.18
CA ALA A 43 3.10 -20.78 3.21
C ALA A 43 2.81 -19.78 2.08
N ASP A 44 2.86 -18.49 2.41
CA ASP A 44 2.54 -17.41 1.47
C ASP A 44 3.75 -16.96 0.65
N ARG A 45 3.47 -16.18 -0.40
CA ARG A 45 4.48 -15.45 -1.16
C ARG A 45 4.84 -14.15 -0.46
N GLY A 46 6.10 -13.75 -0.55
CA GLY A 46 6.60 -12.44 -0.14
C GLY A 46 7.09 -11.61 -1.33
N ASP A 47 7.65 -10.45 -1.00
CA ASP A 47 8.22 -9.47 -1.93
C ASP A 47 9.72 -9.50 -1.97
N LEU A 48 10.27 -9.86 -3.12
CA LEU A 48 11.69 -9.85 -3.37
C LEU A 48 12.14 -8.43 -3.71
N TRP A 49 12.93 -7.86 -2.82
CA TRP A 49 13.67 -6.64 -3.05
C TRP A 49 15.11 -6.99 -3.39
N ILE A 50 15.53 -6.58 -4.58
CA ILE A 50 16.85 -6.88 -5.14
C ILE A 50 17.91 -5.94 -4.53
N LEU A 51 19.07 -6.49 -4.17
CA LEU A 51 20.23 -5.76 -3.65
C LEU A 51 19.91 -4.86 -2.45
N ARG A 52 19.19 -5.40 -1.47
CA ARG A 52 18.70 -4.66 -0.31
C ARG A 52 18.89 -5.45 0.97
N GLY A 53 19.41 -4.78 2.00
CA GLY A 53 19.65 -5.36 3.33
C GLY A 53 18.45 -5.32 4.28
N ASP A 54 17.40 -4.57 3.93
CA ASP A 54 16.18 -4.46 4.73
C ASP A 54 14.94 -4.19 3.86
N CYS A 55 13.77 -4.46 4.40
CA CYS A 55 12.49 -4.21 3.75
C CYS A 55 12.20 -2.70 3.69
N PRO A 56 11.64 -2.18 2.59
CA PRO A 56 11.25 -0.77 2.56
C PRO A 56 10.16 -0.46 3.56
N ASP A 57 10.33 0.67 4.23
CA ASP A 57 9.28 1.31 5.01
C ASP A 57 8.08 1.72 4.12
N GLY A 58 6.93 1.89 4.76
CA GLY A 58 5.69 2.33 4.10
C GLY A 58 4.87 1.24 3.42
N TYR A 59 5.36 0.00 3.36
CA TYR A 59 4.64 -1.15 2.79
C TYR A 59 4.00 -2.07 3.83
N GLY A 60 4.22 -1.83 5.13
CA GLY A 60 3.61 -2.63 6.20
C GLY A 60 4.24 -4.02 6.40
N TYR A 61 5.47 -4.24 5.93
CA TYR A 61 6.19 -5.48 6.19
C TYR A 61 6.45 -5.67 7.68
N THR A 62 6.22 -6.88 8.19
CA THR A 62 6.41 -7.28 9.58
C THR A 62 7.45 -8.39 9.75
N THR A 63 7.69 -9.20 8.72
CA THR A 63 8.68 -10.27 8.75
C THR A 63 9.41 -10.37 7.42
N TYR A 64 10.61 -10.95 7.43
CA TYR A 64 11.43 -11.09 6.25
C TYR A 64 12.31 -12.34 6.31
N CYS A 65 12.99 -12.61 5.21
CA CYS A 65 14.02 -13.64 5.09
C CYS A 65 15.02 -13.21 4.02
N TYR A 66 16.30 -13.44 4.29
CA TYR A 66 17.37 -13.12 3.36
C TYR A 66 17.49 -14.17 2.25
N LYS A 67 17.66 -13.69 1.01
CA LYS A 67 17.93 -14.51 -0.19
C LYS A 67 19.15 -13.97 -0.93
N GLY A 68 20.33 -14.22 -0.36
CA GLY A 68 21.58 -13.65 -0.87
C GLY A 68 21.61 -12.13 -0.64
N PRO A 69 22.14 -11.32 -1.58
CA PRO A 69 22.14 -9.86 -1.41
C PRO A 69 20.73 -9.24 -1.52
N ASN A 70 19.69 -10.07 -1.64
CA ASN A 70 18.29 -9.67 -1.75
C ASN A 70 17.55 -10.02 -0.45
N ILE A 71 16.41 -9.40 -0.24
CA ILE A 71 15.53 -9.66 0.90
C ILE A 71 14.11 -9.97 0.41
N CYS A 72 13.47 -10.93 1.06
CA CYS A 72 12.09 -11.32 0.80
C CYS A 72 11.22 -10.89 1.98
N CYS A 73 10.28 -9.97 1.74
CA CYS A 73 9.51 -9.26 2.76
C CYS A 73 8.05 -9.73 2.82
N TYR A 74 7.45 -9.74 4.01
CA TYR A 74 6.09 -10.20 4.29
C TYR A 74 5.37 -9.28 5.28
N PRO A 75 4.02 -9.20 5.27
CA PRO A 75 3.13 -9.76 4.25
C PRO A 75 3.33 -9.08 2.89
N HIS A 76 2.94 -9.77 1.81
CA HIS A 76 2.88 -9.17 0.48
C HIS A 76 1.70 -8.21 0.37
#